data_AF-A0A820WZ93-F1
#
_entry.id   AF-A0A820WZ93-F1
#
_cell.length_a   1.000
_cell.length_b   1.000
_cell.length_c   1.000
_cell.angle_alpha   90.00
_cell.angle_beta   90.00
_cell.angle_gamma   90.00
#
_symmetry.space_group_name_H-M   'P 1'
#
loop_
_entity.id
_entity.type
_entity.pdbx_description
1 polymer ?
#
loop_
_entity_poly.entity_id
_entity_poly.type
_entity_poly.pdbx_seq_one_letter_code
_entity_poly.pdbx_strand_id
1 'polypeptide(L)'
;MNENDSTTTITDQLNSLRLILRSDDHLQIQLLGDYEQVRIKLDHDIQISFFFNTLNILHKSLTINNIHDLRIHKSSNKCSLNNDQWTNIHKYFDEIIQQSNEQTSVQYIIQLI
;
A
#
# COMPACT_ATOMS: atom_id res chain seq x y z
N MET A 1 -4.06 -24.84 -25.22
CA MET A 1 -3.64 -25.20 -23.85
C MET A 1 -2.14 -25.02 -23.77
N ASN A 2 -1.69 -24.01 -23.02
CA ASN A 2 -0.45 -24.04 -22.28
C ASN A 2 -0.61 -23.02 -21.16
N GLU A 3 -0.99 -23.56 -20.01
CA GLU A 3 -1.10 -22.93 -18.72
C GLU A 3 0.31 -22.51 -18.29
N ASN A 4 0.64 -21.24 -18.50
CA ASN A 4 1.69 -20.56 -17.74
C ASN A 4 1.00 -19.44 -16.96
N ASP A 5 -0.02 -19.80 -16.18
CA ASP A 5 -0.50 -18.95 -15.10
C ASP A 5 0.58 -18.93 -14.04
N SER A 6 1.50 -17.99 -14.24
CA SER A 6 2.57 -17.64 -13.34
C SER A 6 1.90 -17.06 -12.10
N THR A 7 1.44 -17.95 -11.23
CA THR A 7 1.01 -17.63 -9.87
C THR A 7 2.26 -17.25 -9.08
N THR A 8 2.83 -16.08 -9.40
CA THR A 8 3.66 -15.35 -8.45
C THR A 8 2.82 -15.22 -7.20
N THR A 9 3.18 -15.97 -6.16
CA THR A 9 2.44 -15.95 -4.91
C THR A 9 2.51 -14.54 -4.35
N ILE A 10 1.53 -14.13 -3.55
CA ILE A 10 1.61 -12.82 -2.87
C ILE A 10 2.83 -12.73 -2.00
N THR A 11 3.29 -13.85 -1.44
CA THR A 11 4.58 -13.95 -0.79
C THR A 11 5.70 -13.45 -1.72
N ASP A 12 5.69 -13.79 -3.01
CA ASP A 12 6.64 -13.29 -4.01
C ASP A 12 6.43 -11.80 -4.33
N GLN A 13 5.19 -11.31 -4.39
CA GLN A 13 4.90 -9.87 -4.60
C GLN A 13 5.32 -9.03 -3.39
N LEU A 14 5.02 -9.50 -2.17
CA LEU A 14 5.44 -8.92 -0.90
C LEU A 14 6.97 -8.98 -0.74
N ASN A 15 7.60 -10.08 -1.13
CA ASN A 15 9.06 -10.19 -1.15
C ASN A 15 9.70 -9.28 -2.21
N SER A 16 9.06 -9.10 -3.36
CA SER A 16 9.50 -8.15 -4.40
C SER A 16 9.36 -6.70 -3.94
N LEU A 17 8.26 -6.38 -3.26
CA LEU A 17 8.04 -5.10 -2.58
C LEU A 17 9.14 -4.83 -1.53
N ARG A 18 9.51 -5.83 -0.73
CA ARG A 18 10.63 -5.75 0.24
C ARG A 18 11.99 -5.50 -0.43
N LEU A 19 12.21 -5.99 -1.66
CA LEU A 19 13.49 -5.88 -2.37
C LEU A 19 13.70 -4.53 -3.08
N ILE A 20 12.62 -3.90 -3.57
CA ILE A 20 12.67 -2.62 -4.29
C ILE A 20 12.87 -1.45 -3.32
N LEU A 21 12.33 -1.57 -2.11
CA LEU A 21 12.35 -0.51 -1.11
C LEU A 21 13.46 -0.83 -0.09
N ARG A 22 14.72 -0.67 -0.51
CA ARG A 22 15.90 -0.84 0.36
C ARG A 22 16.00 0.27 1.40
N SER A 23 15.12 0.22 2.38
CA SER A 23 15.34 0.70 3.74
C SER A 23 14.34 -0.03 4.61
N ASP A 24 14.83 -0.93 5.47
CA ASP A 24 14.05 -1.81 6.34
C ASP A 24 13.07 -1.06 7.27
N ASP A 25 13.13 0.27 7.34
CA ASP A 25 12.32 1.10 8.22
C ASP A 25 10.98 1.59 7.63
N HIS A 26 10.85 1.61 6.29
CA HIS A 26 9.77 2.35 5.62
C HIS A 26 8.61 1.51 5.10
N LEU A 27 8.84 0.27 4.63
CA LEU A 27 7.76 -0.63 4.22
C LEU A 27 7.56 -1.76 5.24
N GLN A 28 6.37 -1.86 5.82
CA GLN A 28 6.02 -2.92 6.76
C GLN A 28 4.78 -3.65 6.26
N ILE A 29 4.83 -4.98 6.22
CA ILE A 29 3.65 -5.82 5.96
C ILE A 29 3.34 -6.57 7.25
N GLN A 30 2.14 -6.40 7.79
CA GLN A 30 1.74 -7.00 9.06
C GLN A 30 0.30 -7.49 9.04
N LEU A 31 0.05 -8.60 9.72
CA LEU A 31 -1.30 -9.08 10.01
C LEU A 31 -1.89 -8.26 11.17
N LEU A 32 -3.12 -7.77 10.98
CA LEU A 32 -3.92 -7.02 11.95
C LEU A 32 -5.31 -7.65 12.04
N GLY A 33 -5.44 -8.71 12.83
CA GLY A 33 -6.69 -9.49 12.92
C GLY A 33 -7.01 -10.15 11.58
N ASP A 34 -8.17 -9.82 11.01
CA ASP A 34 -8.66 -10.35 9.73
C ASP A 34 -8.12 -9.60 8.51
N TYR A 35 -7.17 -8.69 8.71
CA TYR A 35 -6.59 -7.86 7.66
C TYR A 35 -5.08 -8.01 7.56
N GLU A 36 -4.59 -8.01 6.34
CA GLU A 36 -3.18 -7.77 6.02
C GLU A 36 -2.99 -6.27 5.75
N GLN A 37 -2.01 -5.65 6.38
CA GLN A 37 -1.69 -4.24 6.21
C GLN A 37 -0.37 -4.13 5.45
N VAL A 38 -0.38 -3.48 4.30
CA VAL A 38 0.83 -2.97 3.64
C VAL A 38 0.99 -1.51 4.05
N ARG A 39 2.04 -1.20 4.79
CA ARG A 39 2.31 0.11 5.37
C ARG A 39 3.55 0.72 4.72
N ILE A 40 3.44 1.98 4.30
CA ILE A 40 4.56 2.82 3.84
C ILE A 40 4.74 3.96 4.84
N LYS A 41 5.96 4.22 5.30
CA LYS A 41 6.34 5.44 6.01
C LYS A 41 7.11 6.34 5.05
N LEU A 42 6.55 7.50 4.72
CA LEU A 42 7.23 8.47 3.86
C LEU A 42 8.30 9.27 4.61
N ASP A 43 8.12 9.42 5.93
CA ASP A 43 9.05 10.03 6.87
C ASP A 43 8.75 9.47 8.29
N HIS A 44 9.42 9.96 9.34
CA HIS A 44 9.10 9.63 10.74
C HIS A 44 7.65 9.98 11.13
N ASP A 45 7.00 10.84 10.37
CA ASP A 45 5.76 11.50 10.76
C ASP A 45 4.55 11.19 9.88
N ILE A 46 4.71 10.52 8.74
CA ILE A 46 3.61 10.23 7.81
C ILE A 46 3.63 8.77 7.42
N GLN A 47 2.47 8.14 7.55
CA GLN A 47 2.24 6.74 7.26
C GLN A 47 1.05 6.57 6.33
N ILE A 48 1.22 5.75 5.28
CA ILE A 48 0.16 5.28 4.40
C ILE A 48 -0.05 3.80 4.66
N SER A 49 -1.29 3.34 4.63
CA SER A 49 -1.65 1.98 5.00
C SER A 49 -2.76 1.46 4.11
N PHE A 50 -2.46 0.40 3.37
CA PHE A 50 -3.39 -0.36 2.55
C PHE A 50 -3.82 -1.58 3.35
N PHE A 51 -5.12 -1.72 3.58
CA PHE A 51 -5.71 -2.85 4.28
C PHE A 51 -6.36 -3.79 3.29
N PHE A 52 -6.19 -5.07 3.57
CA PHE A 52 -6.46 -6.16 2.66
C PHE A 52 -7.14 -7.25 3.47
N ASN A 53 -8.33 -7.71 3.06
CA ASN A 53 -8.98 -8.80 3.80
C ASN A 53 -8.19 -10.10 3.63
N THR A 54 -7.65 -10.64 4.72
CA THR A 54 -6.72 -11.77 4.71
C THR A 54 -7.31 -13.01 4.04
N LEU A 55 -8.61 -13.27 4.24
CA LEU A 55 -9.31 -14.42 3.64
C LEU A 55 -9.41 -14.30 2.11
N ASN A 56 -9.55 -13.09 1.61
CA ASN A 56 -9.66 -12.84 0.17
C ASN A 56 -8.30 -12.76 -0.51
N ILE A 57 -7.24 -12.48 0.25
CA ILE A 57 -5.98 -12.07 -0.33
C ILE A 57 -4.99 -13.18 -0.48
N LEU A 58 -4.98 -14.27 0.29
CA LEU A 58 -4.05 -15.39 0.08
C LEU A 58 -3.91 -15.90 -1.38
N HIS A 59 -4.90 -15.66 -2.23
CA HIS A 59 -4.91 -16.06 -3.64
C HIS A 59 -5.11 -14.90 -4.64
N LYS A 60 -5.01 -13.63 -4.22
CA LYS A 60 -5.28 -12.45 -5.07
C LYS A 60 -4.17 -11.41 -5.05
N SER A 61 -3.76 -10.95 -6.22
CA SER A 61 -2.79 -9.85 -6.36
C SER A 61 -3.16 -8.60 -5.55
N LEU A 62 -2.16 -7.91 -5.04
CA LEU A 62 -2.32 -6.65 -4.30
C LEU A 62 -2.61 -5.50 -5.26
N THR A 63 -3.85 -5.40 -5.72
CA THR A 63 -4.34 -4.34 -6.61
C THR A 63 -5.33 -3.44 -5.90
N ILE A 64 -5.65 -2.30 -6.51
CA ILE A 64 -6.57 -1.31 -5.95
C ILE A 64 -7.96 -1.90 -5.66
N ASN A 65 -8.47 -2.76 -6.56
CA ASN A 65 -9.78 -3.38 -6.38
C ASN A 65 -9.87 -4.30 -5.14
N ASN A 66 -8.72 -4.77 -4.63
CA ASN A 66 -8.67 -5.63 -3.46
C ASN A 66 -8.39 -4.85 -2.17
N ILE A 67 -8.19 -3.53 -2.23
CA ILE A 67 -8.04 -2.68 -1.05
C ILE A 67 -9.38 -2.62 -0.33
N HIS A 68 -9.39 -3.10 0.91
CA HIS A 68 -10.53 -2.94 1.80
C HIS A 68 -10.62 -1.52 2.35
N ASP A 69 -9.47 -0.94 2.72
CA ASP A 69 -9.38 0.39 3.30
C ASP A 69 -8.00 1.02 3.00
N LEU A 70 -7.95 2.33 2.78
CA LEU A 70 -6.73 3.11 2.60
C LEU A 70 -6.70 4.20 3.69
N ARG A 71 -5.67 4.16 4.52
CA ARG A 71 -5.49 5.15 5.59
C ARG A 71 -4.19 5.91 5.44
N ILE A 72 -4.28 7.22 5.58
CA ILE A 72 -3.12 8.11 5.68
C ILE A 72 -3.15 8.70 7.08
N HIS A 73 -2.08 8.50 7.83
CA HIS A 73 -1.91 8.99 9.19
C HIS A 73 -0.70 9.91 9.25
N LYS A 74 -0.82 10.97 10.05
CA LYS A 74 0.32 11.75 10.51
C LYS A 74 0.52 11.62 12.01
N SER A 75 1.78 11.66 12.44
CA SER A 75 2.17 11.70 13.85
C SER A 75 1.69 13.01 14.45
N SER A 76 0.78 12.93 15.44
CA SER A 76 0.20 14.09 16.12
C SER A 76 1.23 14.94 16.87
N ASN A 77 2.40 14.37 17.20
CA ASN A 77 3.38 15.00 18.09
C ASN A 77 4.63 15.53 17.36
N LYS A 78 4.77 15.24 16.07
CA LYS A 78 6.00 15.52 15.32
C LYS A 78 5.78 16.06 13.90
N CYS A 79 4.61 15.80 13.31
CA CYS A 79 4.35 16.22 11.94
C CYS A 79 4.23 17.75 11.83
N SER A 80 5.17 18.36 11.09
CA SER A 80 5.23 19.80 10.82
C SER A 80 4.23 20.27 9.76
N LEU A 81 3.44 19.36 9.16
CA LEU A 81 2.48 19.70 8.12
C LEU A 81 1.32 20.51 8.68
N ASN A 82 1.10 21.67 8.07
CA ASN A 82 -0.10 22.47 8.28
C ASN A 82 -1.35 21.79 7.65
N ASN A 83 -2.52 22.38 7.88
CA ASN A 83 -3.79 21.80 7.43
C ASN A 83 -3.92 21.74 5.90
N ASP A 84 -3.41 22.74 5.19
CA ASP A 84 -3.48 22.81 3.73
C ASP A 84 -2.59 21.73 3.10
N GLN A 85 -1.36 21.59 3.60
CA GLN A 85 -0.43 20.54 3.17
C GLN A 85 -1.01 19.14 3.45
N TRP A 86 -1.61 18.94 4.62
CA TRP A 86 -2.25 17.67 4.97
C TRP A 86 -3.42 17.35 4.03
N THR A 87 -4.26 18.34 3.73
CA THR A 87 -5.38 18.20 2.80
C THR A 87 -4.88 17.86 1.38
N ASN A 88 -3.79 18.48 0.95
CA ASN A 88 -3.20 18.23 -0.37
C ASN A 88 -2.65 16.81 -0.51
N ILE A 89 -2.04 16.25 0.56
CA ILE A 89 -1.59 14.85 0.56
C ILE A 89 -2.78 13.92 0.37
N HIS A 90 -3.86 14.10 1.14
CA HIS A 90 -5.07 13.30 0.97
C HIS A 90 -5.62 13.38 -0.46
N LYS A 91 -5.74 14.59 -0.99
CA LYS A 91 -6.22 14.81 -2.36
C LYS A 91 -5.34 14.12 -3.41
N TYR A 92 -4.01 14.17 -3.26
CA TYR A 92 -3.08 13.50 -4.16
C TYR A 92 -3.30 11.98 -4.19
N PHE A 93 -3.49 11.35 -3.02
CA PHE A 93 -3.79 9.92 -2.95
C PHE A 93 -5.17 9.58 -3.51
N ASP A 94 -6.18 10.39 -3.21
CA ASP A 94 -7.52 10.22 -3.80
C ASP A 94 -7.47 10.29 -5.33
N GLU A 95 -6.69 11.23 -5.89
CA GLU A 95 -6.47 11.36 -7.32
C GLU A 95 -5.74 10.15 -7.93
N ILE A 96 -4.69 9.64 -7.27
CA ILE A 96 -4.00 8.41 -7.72
C ILE A 96 -4.99 7.25 -7.78
N ILE A 97 -5.80 7.06 -6.73
CA ILE A 97 -6.78 5.96 -6.69
C ILE A 97 -7.84 6.14 -7.77
N GLN A 98 -8.34 7.36 -7.98
CA GLN A 98 -9.33 7.66 -9.03
C GLN A 98 -8.81 7.45 -10.46
N GLN A 99 -7.54 7.78 -10.71
CA GLN A 99 -6.92 7.64 -12.03
C GLN A 99 -6.47 6.22 -12.35
N SER A 100 -6.35 5.39 -11.31
CA SER A 100 -5.91 4.01 -11.46
C SER A 100 -7.05 3.10 -11.90
N ASN A 101 -6.71 2.01 -12.58
CA ASN A 101 -7.69 0.97 -12.92
C ASN A 101 -7.73 -0.09 -11.81
N GLU A 102 -8.76 -0.94 -11.84
CA GLU A 102 -8.96 -2.01 -10.85
C GLU A 102 -7.78 -2.98 -10.71
N GLN A 103 -6.96 -3.09 -11.76
CA GLN A 103 -5.78 -3.97 -11.83
C GLN A 103 -4.47 -3.26 -11.45
N THR A 104 -4.48 -1.94 -11.24
CA THR A 104 -3.30 -1.20 -10.83
C THR A 104 -2.76 -1.79 -9.53
N SER A 105 -1.49 -2.18 -9.55
CA SER A 105 -0.85 -2.80 -8.39
C SER A 105 -0.56 -1.75 -7.33
N VAL A 106 -0.68 -2.14 -6.07
CA VAL A 106 -0.28 -1.29 -4.95
C VAL A 106 1.21 -0.98 -5.04
N GLN A 107 2.03 -1.94 -5.50
CA GLN A 107 3.44 -1.71 -5.81
C GLN A 107 3.67 -0.52 -6.74
N TYR A 108 2.89 -0.40 -7.82
CA TYR A 108 3.00 0.73 -8.73
C TYR A 108 2.69 2.05 -8.02
N ILE A 109 1.64 2.08 -7.19
CA ILE A 109 1.33 3.26 -6.37
C ILE A 109 2.50 3.60 -5.43
N ILE A 110 3.12 2.61 -4.78
CA ILE A 110 4.27 2.85 -3.90
C ILE A 110 5.43 3.50 -4.66
N GLN A 111 5.65 3.10 -5.92
CA GLN A 111 6.76 3.62 -6.75
C GLN A 111 6.53 5.05 -7.26
N LEU A 112 5.30 5.58 -7.19
CA LEU A 112 5.00 6.96 -7.59
C LEU A 112 5.30 7.99 -6.48
N ILE A 113 5.53 7.52 -5.26
CA ILE A 113 5.72 8.35 -4.05
C ILE A 113 7.21 8.44 -3.72
#